data_AF-A0A7J7CIW4-F1
#
_entry.id   AF-A0A7J7CIW4-F1
#
_cell.length_a   1.000
_cell.length_b   1.000
_cell.length_c   1.000
_cell.angle_alpha   90.00
_cell.angle_beta   90.00
_cell.angle_gamma   90.00
#
_symmetry.space_group_name_H-M   'P 1'
#
loop_
_entity.id
_entity.type
_entity.pdbx_description
1 polymer ?
#
loop_
_entity_poly.entity_id
_entity_poly.type
_entity_poly.pdbx_seq_one_letter_code
_entity_poly.pdbx_strand_id
1 'polypeptide(L)'
;MPRSICTRMFCQLAYHLDVKAAKKAILDGFRKTDESLLQQSVSGAWLDGATAVCVWVLGRKVFIANIGDAKAVLARSFASDGLNHSDGASPLKAIVLTREHKAIFPQERTRILKAGGTVTNGRLQGRLEVSRAFGDRQFKKVGVVATPDIHSFDLTEKEHFIILGCDGLWGVFGPSDAVEFVQKLLKIE
;
A
#
# COMPACT_ATOMS: atom_id res chain seq x y z
N MET A 1 -29.73 53.67 -10.15
CA MET A 1 -29.44 52.34 -10.72
C MET A 1 -28.15 51.81 -10.10
N PRO A 2 -28.20 50.92 -9.09
CA PRO A 2 -27.00 50.25 -8.60
C PRO A 2 -26.71 49.01 -9.45
N ARG A 3 -25.46 48.87 -9.89
CA ARG A 3 -24.94 47.69 -10.59
C ARG A 3 -24.83 46.55 -9.58
N SER A 4 -25.57 45.46 -9.81
CA SER A 4 -25.49 44.23 -9.05
C SER A 4 -24.07 43.65 -9.14
N ILE A 5 -23.40 43.57 -7.98
CA ILE A 5 -22.21 42.75 -7.78
C ILE A 5 -22.69 41.30 -7.89
N CYS A 6 -22.29 40.62 -8.97
CA CYS A 6 -22.37 39.17 -9.05
C CYS A 6 -21.40 38.61 -8.02
N THR A 7 -21.88 38.40 -6.81
CA THR A 7 -21.25 37.54 -5.81
C THR A 7 -21.23 36.15 -6.42
N ARG A 8 -20.17 35.83 -7.16
CA ARG A 8 -19.84 34.45 -7.51
C ARG A 8 -19.70 33.73 -6.19
N MET A 9 -20.78 33.05 -5.85
CA MET A 9 -20.89 32.01 -4.86
C MET A 9 -19.74 31.04 -5.12
N PHE A 10 -18.59 31.27 -4.48
CA PHE A 10 -17.62 30.23 -4.18
C PHE A 10 -18.30 29.30 -3.17
N CYS A 11 -19.35 28.62 -3.63
CA CYS A 11 -19.77 27.39 -3.03
C CYS A 11 -18.55 26.49 -3.18
N GLN A 12 -17.92 26.17 -2.05
CA GLN A 12 -17.06 25.01 -1.92
C GLN A 12 -17.81 23.85 -2.57
N LEU A 13 -17.51 23.57 -3.84
CA LEU A 13 -17.76 22.27 -4.41
C LEU A 13 -16.88 21.36 -3.56
N ALA A 14 -17.49 20.77 -2.54
CA ALA A 14 -16.94 19.61 -1.88
C ALA A 14 -16.62 18.64 -3.01
N TYR A 15 -15.34 18.56 -3.37
CA TYR A 15 -14.85 17.58 -4.33
C TYR A 15 -15.15 16.23 -3.71
N HIS A 16 -16.30 15.67 -4.07
CA HIS A 16 -16.68 14.34 -3.65
C HIS A 16 -15.78 13.40 -4.43
N LEU A 17 -14.72 12.92 -3.77
CA LEU A 17 -13.81 11.98 -4.38
C LEU A 17 -14.55 10.70 -4.71
N ASP A 18 -14.69 10.39 -6.00
CA ASP A 18 -15.21 9.11 -6.43
C ASP A 18 -14.18 8.01 -6.14
N VAL A 19 -14.44 7.26 -5.06
CA VAL A 19 -13.60 6.15 -4.60
C VAL A 19 -13.46 5.06 -5.66
N LYS A 20 -14.52 4.81 -6.45
CA LYS A 20 -14.49 3.79 -7.50
C LYS A 20 -13.61 4.26 -8.66
N ALA A 21 -13.75 5.51 -9.07
CA ALA A 21 -12.88 6.10 -10.09
C ALA A 21 -11.41 6.12 -9.64
N ALA A 22 -11.14 6.49 -8.39
CA ALA A 22 -9.78 6.49 -7.83
C ALA A 22 -9.17 5.08 -7.82
N LYS A 23 -9.90 4.06 -7.33
CA LYS A 23 -9.43 2.66 -7.36
C LYS A 23 -9.18 2.16 -8.78
N LYS A 24 -10.04 2.53 -9.73
CA LYS A 24 -9.85 2.20 -11.15
C LYS A 24 -8.60 2.86 -11.70
N ALA A 25 -8.37 4.15 -11.40
CA ALA A 25 -7.18 4.88 -11.84
C ALA A 25 -5.89 4.26 -11.27
N ILE A 26 -5.89 3.84 -10.00
CA ILE A 26 -4.76 3.13 -9.39
C ILE A 26 -4.52 1.80 -10.11
N LEU A 27 -5.57 1.01 -10.35
CA LEU A 27 -5.46 -0.27 -11.07
C LEU A 27 -4.89 -0.08 -12.48
N ASP A 28 -5.41 0.91 -13.22
CA ASP A 28 -4.93 1.26 -14.56
C ASP A 28 -3.49 1.76 -14.53
N GLY A 29 -3.10 2.51 -13.50
CA GLY A 29 -1.72 2.96 -13.27
C GLY A 29 -0.77 1.78 -13.11
N PHE A 30 -1.08 0.82 -12.24
CA PHE A 30 -0.27 -0.38 -12.05
C PHE A 30 -0.12 -1.17 -13.36
N ARG A 31 -1.24 -1.39 -14.07
CA ARG A 31 -1.21 -2.10 -15.36
C ARG A 31 -0.32 -1.41 -16.39
N LYS A 32 -0.49 -0.11 -16.59
CA LYS A 32 0.31 0.67 -17.56
C LYS A 32 1.79 0.72 -17.18
N THR A 33 2.10 0.85 -15.89
CA THR A 33 3.47 0.81 -15.40
C THR A 33 4.12 -0.54 -15.68
N ASP A 34 3.43 -1.65 -15.41
CA ASP A 34 3.93 -2.99 -15.71
C ASP A 34 4.13 -3.21 -17.22
N GLU A 35 3.15 -2.82 -18.04
CA GLU A 35 3.25 -2.89 -19.51
C GLU A 35 4.49 -2.12 -20.01
N SER A 36 4.71 -0.91 -19.52
CA SER A 36 5.88 -0.08 -19.86
C SER A 36 7.19 -0.72 -19.41
N LEU A 37 7.26 -1.22 -18.18
CA LEU A 37 8.46 -1.90 -17.65
C LEU A 37 8.77 -3.17 -18.44
N LEU A 38 7.75 -3.95 -18.82
CA LEU A 38 7.95 -5.15 -19.63
C LEU A 38 8.50 -4.82 -21.02
N GLN A 39 8.03 -3.75 -21.67
CA GLN A 39 8.57 -3.27 -22.95
C GLN A 39 10.03 -2.80 -22.82
N GLN A 40 10.32 -2.04 -21.77
CA GLN A 40 11.68 -1.56 -21.49
C GLN A 40 12.63 -2.71 -21.15
N SER A 41 12.16 -3.75 -20.46
CA SER A 41 12.97 -4.94 -20.11
C SER A 41 13.47 -5.71 -21.33
N VAL A 42 12.67 -5.72 -22.41
CA VAL A 42 13.09 -6.35 -23.67
C VAL A 42 14.22 -5.55 -24.30
N SER A 43 14.06 -4.22 -24.36
CA SER A 43 15.05 -3.33 -24.98
C SER A 43 16.35 -3.25 -24.17
N GLY A 44 16.24 -3.26 -22.83
CA GLY A 44 17.38 -3.17 -21.91
C GLY A 44 17.97 -4.52 -21.50
N ALA A 45 17.46 -5.64 -22.01
CA ALA A 45 17.92 -7.00 -21.72
C ALA A 45 17.97 -7.37 -20.22
N TRP A 46 17.08 -6.80 -19.41
CA TRP A 46 16.96 -7.10 -17.98
C TRP A 46 15.73 -7.95 -17.68
N LEU A 47 15.78 -8.67 -16.56
CA LEU A 47 14.76 -9.63 -16.11
C LEU A 47 14.22 -9.31 -14.71
N ASP A 48 14.65 -8.18 -14.18
CA ASP A 48 14.38 -7.73 -12.83
C ASP A 48 12.90 -7.40 -12.62
N GLY A 49 12.51 -7.46 -11.36
CA GLY A 49 11.19 -7.10 -10.89
C GLY A 49 11.27 -6.24 -9.64
N ALA A 50 10.15 -5.62 -9.30
CA ALA A 50 10.05 -4.78 -8.12
C ALA A 50 8.69 -4.99 -7.43
N THR A 51 8.72 -5.07 -6.10
CA THR A 51 7.54 -4.91 -5.26
C THR A 51 7.15 -3.44 -5.21
N ALA A 52 5.91 -3.16 -4.81
CA ALA A 52 5.47 -1.79 -4.60
C ALA A 52 4.36 -1.73 -3.55
N VAL A 53 4.58 -0.85 -2.57
CA VAL A 53 3.54 -0.36 -1.67
C VAL A 53 3.38 1.13 -1.91
N CYS A 54 2.16 1.57 -2.20
CA CYS A 54 1.86 2.97 -2.51
C CYS A 54 0.72 3.47 -1.63
N VAL A 55 0.84 4.72 -1.17
CA VAL A 55 -0.18 5.41 -0.37
C VAL A 55 -0.51 6.74 -1.02
N TRP A 56 -1.79 7.02 -1.20
CA TRP A 56 -2.30 8.32 -1.64
C TRP A 56 -3.21 8.89 -0.56
N VAL A 57 -2.95 10.13 -0.17
CA VAL A 57 -3.81 10.91 0.73
C VAL A 57 -4.50 11.98 -0.09
N LEU A 58 -5.81 11.81 -0.32
CA LEU A 58 -6.64 12.69 -1.14
C LEU A 58 -7.73 13.31 -0.26
N GLY A 59 -7.46 14.51 0.24
CA GLY A 59 -8.29 15.13 1.28
C GLY A 59 -8.30 14.26 2.53
N ARG A 60 -9.48 13.78 2.94
CA ARG A 60 -9.63 12.83 4.06
C ARG A 60 -9.61 11.36 3.64
N LYS A 61 -9.49 11.03 2.34
CA LYS A 61 -9.48 9.63 1.90
C LYS A 61 -8.05 9.15 1.72
N VAL A 62 -7.72 8.00 2.28
CA VAL A 62 -6.44 7.32 2.05
C VAL A 62 -6.68 6.09 1.19
N PHE A 63 -5.83 5.89 0.18
CA PHE A 63 -5.78 4.68 -0.63
C PHE A 63 -4.42 4.03 -0.46
N ILE A 64 -4.44 2.71 -0.37
CA ILE A 64 -3.23 1.90 -0.27
C ILE A 64 -3.33 0.80 -1.30
N ALA A 65 -2.27 0.66 -2.09
CA ALA A 65 -2.13 -0.38 -3.10
C ALA A 65 -0.82 -1.14 -2.85
N ASN A 66 -0.90 -2.47 -2.84
CA ASN A 66 0.27 -3.33 -2.62
C ASN A 66 0.40 -4.42 -3.69
N ILE A 67 1.62 -4.63 -4.16
CA ILE A 67 2.10 -5.86 -4.82
C ILE A 67 3.42 -6.28 -4.17
N GLY A 68 3.57 -7.56 -3.88
CA GLY A 68 4.74 -8.09 -3.17
C GLY A 68 4.56 -8.13 -1.66
N ASP A 69 5.67 -8.08 -0.93
CA ASP A 69 5.78 -8.32 0.51
C ASP A 69 6.21 -7.09 1.33
N ALA A 70 6.31 -5.92 0.69
CA ALA A 70 6.40 -4.66 1.40
C ALA A 70 5.16 -4.42 2.28
N LYS A 71 5.33 -3.66 3.37
CA LYS A 71 4.23 -3.32 4.28
C LYS A 71 4.06 -1.83 4.49
N ALA A 72 2.79 -1.45 4.63
CA ALA A 72 2.37 -0.17 5.19
C ALA A 72 1.75 -0.41 6.57
N VAL A 73 2.19 0.35 7.57
CA VAL A 73 1.72 0.25 8.96
C VAL A 73 1.24 1.62 9.43
N LEU A 74 -0.03 1.71 9.80
CA LEU A 74 -0.65 2.90 10.37
C LEU A 74 -0.47 2.93 11.89
N ALA A 75 0.01 4.06 12.41
CA ALA A 75 -0.06 4.39 13.82
C ALA A 75 -1.39 5.11 14.11
N ARG A 76 -2.25 4.48 14.89
CA ARG A 76 -3.56 5.02 15.26
C ARG A 76 -3.71 5.11 16.78
N SER A 77 -4.20 6.24 17.29
CA SER A 77 -4.54 6.35 18.70
C SER A 77 -5.73 5.45 19.05
N PHE A 78 -5.64 4.84 20.23
CA PHE A 78 -6.75 4.12 20.82
C PHE A 78 -7.35 4.99 21.93
N ALA A 79 -8.68 5.07 22.00
CA ALA A 79 -9.31 5.75 23.12
C ALA A 79 -8.95 4.98 24.39
N SER A 80 -8.16 5.60 25.27
CA SER A 80 -7.91 5.07 26.60
C SER A 80 -9.15 5.33 27.43
N ASP A 81 -9.91 4.29 27.75
CA ASP A 81 -10.90 4.35 28.82
C ASP A 81 -10.16 4.66 30.15
N GLY A 82 -10.03 5.94 30.49
CA GLY A 82 -9.70 6.43 31.83
C GLY A 82 -8.31 6.11 32.40
N LEU A 83 -7.39 5.48 31.67
CA LEU A 83 -6.04 5.22 32.17
C LEU A 83 -5.13 6.43 31.97
N ASN A 84 -4.97 7.21 33.05
CA ASN A 84 -3.98 8.26 33.19
C ASN A 84 -2.56 7.66 33.08
N HIS A 85 -2.02 7.60 31.87
CA HIS A 85 -0.60 7.34 31.67
C HIS A 85 0.19 8.60 32.03
N SER A 86 1.10 8.46 33.00
CA SER A 86 1.94 9.52 33.58
C SER A 86 2.88 10.22 32.58
N ASP A 87 3.04 9.66 31.38
CA ASP A 87 3.94 10.19 30.33
C ASP A 87 3.24 11.09 29.30
N GLY A 88 1.98 11.48 29.55
CA GLY A 88 1.29 12.52 28.76
C GLY A 88 0.94 12.16 27.31
N ALA A 89 1.28 10.95 26.85
CA ALA A 89 1.01 10.51 25.48
C ALA A 89 0.11 9.30 25.44
N SER A 90 -0.97 9.40 24.66
CA SER A 90 -1.82 8.26 24.37
C SER A 90 -1.02 7.19 23.60
N PRO A 91 -1.13 5.90 23.97
CA PRO A 91 -0.46 4.83 23.25
C PRO A 91 -1.00 4.71 21.83
N LEU A 92 -0.10 4.53 20.86
CA LEU A 92 -0.46 4.30 19.46
C LEU A 92 -0.47 2.80 19.17
N LYS A 93 -1.53 2.35 18.51
CA LYS A 93 -1.64 0.98 17.99
C LYS A 93 -1.14 0.92 16.56
N ALA A 94 -0.28 -0.05 16.28
CA ALA A 94 0.10 -0.40 14.92
C ALA A 94 -1.00 -1.19 14.21
N ILE A 95 -1.41 -0.73 13.03
CA ILE A 95 -2.38 -1.40 12.16
C ILE A 95 -1.70 -1.67 10.82
N VAL A 96 -1.47 -2.94 10.51
CA VAL A 96 -0.95 -3.34 9.20
C VAL A 96 -2.03 -3.11 8.16
N LEU A 97 -1.72 -2.27 7.17
CA LEU A 97 -2.64 -1.90 6.10
C LEU A 97 -2.56 -2.89 4.93
N THR A 98 -1.41 -3.47 4.65
CA THR A 98 -1.23 -4.36 3.49
C THR A 98 -1.33 -5.84 3.84
N ARG A 99 -1.70 -6.65 2.83
CA ARG A 99 -1.44 -8.09 2.82
C ARG A 99 -0.21 -8.36 1.98
N GLU A 100 0.67 -9.22 2.47
CA GLU A 100 1.81 -9.70 1.70
C GLU A 100 1.36 -10.68 0.62
N HIS A 101 2.09 -10.70 -0.49
CA HIS A 101 1.81 -11.56 -1.63
C HIS A 101 2.92 -12.58 -1.84
N LYS A 102 3.10 -13.50 -0.89
CA LYS A 102 4.08 -14.60 -1.00
C LYS A 102 3.50 -15.79 -1.75
N ALA A 103 4.30 -16.44 -2.59
CA ALA A 103 3.89 -17.59 -3.41
C ALA A 103 3.38 -18.79 -2.58
N ILE A 104 3.83 -18.90 -1.33
CA ILE A 104 3.37 -19.94 -0.40
C ILE A 104 1.93 -19.73 0.08
N PHE A 105 1.39 -18.52 0.02
CA PHE A 105 0.07 -18.22 0.57
C PHE A 105 -1.06 -18.85 -0.26
N PRO A 106 -2.12 -19.38 0.38
CA PRO A 106 -3.12 -20.21 -0.31
C PRO A 106 -3.76 -19.54 -1.54
N GLN A 107 -4.13 -18.25 -1.43
CA GLN A 107 -4.76 -17.51 -2.52
C GLN A 107 -3.80 -17.31 -3.70
N GLU A 108 -2.55 -16.94 -3.41
CA GLU A 108 -1.52 -16.75 -4.43
C GLU A 108 -1.09 -18.07 -5.06
N ARG A 109 -0.87 -19.12 -4.25
CA ARG A 109 -0.54 -20.47 -4.72
C ARG A 109 -1.61 -21.00 -5.67
N THR A 110 -2.88 -20.85 -5.32
CA THR A 110 -4.00 -21.26 -6.18
C THR A 110 -3.96 -20.53 -7.54
N ARG A 111 -3.71 -19.22 -7.52
CA ARG A 111 -3.60 -18.41 -8.74
C ARG A 111 -2.40 -18.83 -9.60
N ILE A 112 -1.26 -19.12 -8.99
CA ILE A 112 -0.03 -19.57 -9.67
C ILE A 112 -0.29 -20.93 -10.36
N LEU A 113 -0.84 -21.90 -9.64
CA LEU A 113 -1.14 -23.23 -10.19
C LEU A 113 -2.14 -23.16 -11.34
N LYS A 114 -3.19 -22.33 -11.22
CA LYS A 114 -4.17 -22.10 -12.30
C LYS A 114 -3.55 -21.48 -13.55
N ALA A 115 -2.48 -20.70 -13.39
CA ALA A 115 -1.72 -20.12 -14.49
C ALA A 115 -0.66 -21.09 -15.08
N GLY A 116 -0.62 -22.36 -14.64
CA GLY A 116 0.38 -23.34 -15.09
C GLY A 116 1.75 -23.19 -14.43
N GLY A 117 1.87 -22.35 -13.40
CA GLY A 117 3.07 -22.24 -12.58
C GLY A 117 3.17 -23.34 -11.51
N THR A 118 4.31 -23.37 -10.82
CA THR A 118 4.56 -24.27 -9.68
C THR A 118 5.01 -23.48 -8.46
N VAL A 119 4.81 -24.03 -7.25
CA VAL A 119 5.35 -23.47 -6.00
C VAL A 119 6.13 -24.56 -5.27
N THR A 120 7.45 -24.37 -5.18
CA THR A 120 8.41 -25.30 -4.57
C THR A 120 9.17 -24.56 -3.48
N ASN A 121 9.25 -25.12 -2.27
CA ASN A 121 9.90 -24.50 -1.11
C ASN A 121 9.43 -23.04 -0.85
N GLY A 122 8.13 -22.80 -1.03
CA GLY A 122 7.53 -21.47 -0.86
C GLY A 122 7.81 -20.47 -1.98
N ARG A 123 8.50 -20.88 -3.06
CA ARG A 123 8.88 -20.02 -4.19
C ARG A 123 8.19 -20.43 -5.48
N LEU A 124 7.69 -19.44 -6.23
CA LEU A 124 7.19 -19.59 -7.59
C LEU A 124 8.31 -20.08 -8.51
N GLN A 125 8.06 -21.18 -9.23
CA GLN A 125 9.05 -21.89 -10.06
C GLN A 125 10.35 -22.21 -9.29
N GLY A 126 10.28 -22.35 -7.96
CA GLY A 126 11.45 -22.56 -7.09
C GLY A 126 12.40 -21.35 -6.97
N ARG A 127 12.05 -20.18 -7.54
CA ARG A 127 12.94 -19.02 -7.66
C ARG A 127 12.44 -17.79 -6.90
N LEU A 128 11.20 -17.36 -7.17
CA LEU A 128 10.67 -16.09 -6.67
C LEU A 128 9.78 -16.29 -5.45
N GLU A 129 10.08 -15.63 -4.33
CA GLU A 129 9.28 -15.75 -3.10
C GLU A 129 7.97 -14.97 -3.17
N VAL A 130 7.99 -13.79 -3.80
CA VAL A 130 6.79 -13.01 -4.07
C VAL A 130 6.03 -13.57 -5.29
N SER A 131 4.73 -13.33 -5.30
CA SER A 131 3.80 -13.76 -6.35
C SER A 131 3.24 -12.61 -7.16
N ARG A 132 3.43 -11.37 -6.67
CA ARG A 132 3.00 -10.14 -7.34
C ARG A 132 4.15 -9.15 -7.35
N ALA A 133 4.43 -8.59 -8.51
CA ALA A 133 5.52 -7.67 -8.76
C ALA A 133 5.33 -6.97 -10.12
N PHE A 134 5.91 -5.79 -10.25
CA PHE A 134 6.23 -5.20 -11.55
C PHE A 134 7.43 -5.93 -12.17
N GLY A 135 7.54 -5.95 -13.49
CA GLY A 135 8.71 -6.55 -14.16
C GLY A 135 8.65 -8.08 -14.14
N ASP A 136 9.70 -8.80 -13.75
CA ASP A 136 9.70 -10.28 -13.63
C ASP A 136 9.16 -10.99 -14.89
N ARG A 137 9.58 -10.52 -16.06
CA ARG A 137 9.00 -10.88 -17.36
C ARG A 137 8.91 -12.39 -17.59
N GLN A 138 9.93 -13.15 -17.16
CA GLN A 138 9.98 -14.61 -17.27
C GLN A 138 8.87 -15.33 -16.48
N PHE A 139 8.30 -14.69 -15.45
CA PHE A 139 7.32 -15.31 -14.56
C PHE A 139 5.87 -14.87 -14.82
N LYS A 140 5.64 -13.86 -15.66
CA LYS A 140 4.29 -13.34 -15.96
C LYS A 140 3.35 -14.41 -16.52
N LYS A 141 3.85 -15.29 -17.38
CA LYS A 141 3.06 -16.39 -17.98
C LYS A 141 2.77 -17.55 -17.02
N VAL A 142 3.45 -17.58 -15.87
CA VAL A 142 3.38 -18.69 -14.90
C VAL A 142 2.95 -18.22 -13.52
N GLY A 143 2.25 -17.07 -13.46
CA GLY A 143 1.56 -16.64 -12.25
C GLY A 143 2.14 -15.46 -11.50
N VAL A 144 3.12 -14.71 -12.01
CA VAL A 144 3.39 -13.35 -11.48
C VAL A 144 2.40 -12.35 -12.08
N VAL A 145 1.82 -11.47 -11.26
CA VAL A 145 0.93 -10.39 -11.74
C VAL A 145 1.28 -9.06 -11.08
N ALA A 146 1.01 -7.96 -11.78
CA ALA A 146 1.13 -6.60 -11.23
C ALA A 146 -0.21 -6.03 -10.75
N THR A 147 -1.23 -6.87 -10.56
CA THR A 147 -2.54 -6.43 -10.04
C THR A 147 -2.45 -6.18 -8.52
N PRO A 148 -2.62 -4.94 -8.05
CA PRO A 148 -2.52 -4.63 -6.63
C PRO A 148 -3.76 -5.06 -5.84
N ASP A 149 -3.53 -5.39 -4.57
CA ASP A 149 -4.58 -5.33 -3.56
C ASP A 149 -4.79 -3.85 -3.18
N ILE A 150 -5.99 -3.32 -3.42
CA ILE A 150 -6.34 -1.92 -3.15
C ILE A 150 -7.38 -1.83 -2.03
N HIS A 151 -7.08 -1.08 -0.98
CA HIS A 151 -8.05 -0.72 0.06
C HIS A 151 -7.99 0.79 0.35
N SER A 152 -9.00 1.27 1.04
CA SER A 152 -9.15 2.70 1.33
C SER A 152 -9.87 2.90 2.65
N PHE A 153 -9.50 3.94 3.39
CA PHE A 153 -10.19 4.35 4.61
C PHE A 153 -10.27 5.87 4.69
N ASP A 154 -11.13 6.38 5.57
CA ASP A 154 -11.27 7.81 5.84
C ASP A 154 -10.47 8.20 7.07
N LEU A 155 -9.73 9.31 6.96
CA LEU A 155 -8.99 9.92 8.05
C LEU A 155 -9.93 10.53 9.07
N THR A 156 -9.54 10.31 10.31
CA THR A 156 -10.04 10.91 11.53
C THR A 156 -8.87 11.53 12.28
N GLU A 157 -9.13 12.15 13.42
CA GLU A 157 -8.09 12.69 14.30
C GLU A 157 -7.25 11.58 14.97
N LYS A 158 -7.61 10.31 14.79
CA LYS A 158 -6.93 9.18 15.40
C LYS A 158 -5.72 8.69 14.61
N GLU A 159 -5.55 9.07 13.35
CA GLU A 159 -4.43 8.63 12.52
C GLU A 159 -3.27 9.60 12.65
N HIS A 160 -2.10 9.10 13.06
CA HIS A 160 -0.93 9.94 13.31
C HIS A 160 0.08 9.89 12.16
N PHE A 161 0.53 8.70 11.78
CA PHE A 161 1.49 8.51 10.70
C PHE A 161 1.39 7.12 10.08
N ILE A 162 1.93 6.95 8.88
CA ILE A 162 2.03 5.67 8.18
C ILE A 162 3.52 5.40 7.91
N ILE A 163 4.01 4.23 8.32
CA ILE A 163 5.34 3.73 8.01
C ILE A 163 5.25 2.84 6.76
N LEU A 164 6.04 3.12 5.75
CA LEU A 164 6.25 2.25 4.60
C LEU A 164 7.63 1.61 4.70
N GLY A 165 7.71 0.30 4.47
CA GLY A 165 8.98 -0.41 4.47
C GLY A 165 8.94 -1.68 3.64
N CYS A 166 10.11 -2.09 3.14
CA CYS A 166 10.30 -3.41 2.53
C CYS A 166 10.47 -4.50 3.59
N ASP A 167 10.52 -5.74 3.12
CA ASP A 167 10.83 -6.94 3.91
C ASP A 167 12.14 -6.84 4.71
N GLY A 168 13.14 -6.09 4.22
CA GLY A 168 14.38 -5.84 4.96
C GLY A 168 14.17 -5.15 6.31
N LEU A 169 13.17 -4.27 6.44
CA LEU A 169 12.75 -3.71 7.72
C LEU A 169 11.84 -4.69 8.48
N TRP A 170 10.78 -5.14 7.82
CA TRP A 170 9.70 -5.90 8.47
C TRP A 170 10.08 -7.34 8.84
N GLY A 171 11.19 -7.85 8.33
CA GLY A 171 11.77 -9.13 8.71
C GLY A 171 12.50 -9.10 10.05
N VAL A 172 12.83 -7.91 10.57
CA VAL A 172 13.57 -7.73 11.83
C VAL A 172 12.89 -6.80 12.82
N PHE A 173 11.96 -5.95 12.36
CA PHE A 173 11.26 -4.98 13.21
C PHE A 173 9.75 -5.22 13.19
N GLY A 174 9.18 -5.46 14.37
CA GLY A 174 7.73 -5.66 14.52
C GLY A 174 6.94 -4.36 14.25
N PRO A 175 5.71 -4.44 13.71
CA PRO A 175 4.88 -3.26 13.48
C PRO A 175 4.66 -2.39 14.72
N SER A 176 4.44 -3.00 15.88
CA SER A 176 4.25 -2.27 17.15
C SER A 176 5.53 -1.57 17.59
N ASP A 177 6.67 -2.26 17.52
CA ASP A 177 7.98 -1.70 17.87
C ASP A 177 8.35 -0.53 16.95
N ALA A 178 8.04 -0.65 15.64
CA ALA A 178 8.16 0.42 14.64
C ALA A 178 7.39 1.67 15.04
N VAL A 179 6.13 1.50 15.40
CA VAL A 179 5.27 2.62 15.81
C VAL A 179 5.76 3.24 17.11
N GLU A 180 6.13 2.44 18.10
CA GLU A 180 6.64 2.96 19.38
C GLU A 180 7.95 3.73 19.19
N PHE A 181 8.87 3.19 18.39
CA PHE A 181 10.15 3.83 18.09
C PHE A 181 9.96 5.18 17.38
N VAL A 182 9.15 5.21 16.32
CA VAL A 182 8.85 6.46 15.60
C VAL A 182 8.10 7.45 16.49
N GLN A 183 7.15 6.98 17.32
CA GLN A 183 6.44 7.84 18.27
C GLN A 183 7.39 8.52 19.26
N LYS A 184 8.43 7.82 19.73
CA LYS A 184 9.46 8.41 20.61
C LYS A 184 10.26 9.49 19.89
N LEU A 185 10.63 9.27 18.62
CA LEU A 185 11.40 10.24 17.83
C LEU A 185 10.61 11.50 17.49
N LEU A 186 9.34 11.37 17.10
CA LEU A 186 8.49 12.51 16.74
C LEU A 186 8.11 13.41 17.93
N LYS A 187 8.38 12.98 19.17
CA LYS A 187 8.18 13.78 20.39
C LYS A 187 9.41 14.59 20.81
N ILE A 188 10.54 14.40 20.13
CA ILE A 188 11.81 15.07 20.47
C ILE A 188 11.95 16.43 19.77
N GLU A 189 11.01 16.79 18.89
CA GLU A 189 10.87 18.12 18.28
C GLU A 189 9.83 18.98 19.01
#